data_AF-A0A6A6PK09-F1
#
_entry.id   AF-A0A6A6PK09-F1
#
_cell.length_a   1.000
_cell.length_b   1.000
_cell.length_c   1.000
_cell.angle_alpha   90.00
_cell.angle_beta   90.00
_cell.angle_gamma   90.00
#
_symmetry.space_group_name_H-M   'P 1'
#
loop_
_entity.id
_entity.type
_entity.pdbx_description
1 polymer ?
#
loop_
_entity_poly.entity_id
_entity_poly.type
_entity_poly.pdbx_seq_one_letter_code
_entity_poly.pdbx_strand_id
1 'polypeptide(L)'
;MVARLKSGQEIVVIGAGVIGLTTALCLQEAKHQVLIVADDFPSPSETIDPRRQINYTSPWAGAHNGWGVDLPNANSTPQDCRDHGFALRTFAKMRHLHNEYSDAGVTFMKGVQLYEDRPDELKDIGPERAAELGIEDFSFIPPGEFPEGVTFGYTFRTWSVNPMVYCSFLLRRFSMLGGKIRKQHIRRPEEIFAMHGLPDVNFVVNASGIGFGDPDMFIIRGQTCLVANDCDVTVSRRNADGSGSYCIPRKYSGGTIIGGTFEPNNWDSEPAPGKREQMLQGLAKTYPPILGKSGRFAPLQDIVGRRPARKGGMRIEKEDLDHGRAVIHAYGAGGRGYELSWGVAHAVCELVARK
;
A
#
# COMPACT_ATOMS: atom_id res chain seq x y z
N MET A 1 11.62 27.02 7.02
CA MET A 1 12.99 27.01 6.44
C MET A 1 13.59 25.66 6.77
N VAL A 2 13.59 24.70 5.83
CA VAL A 2 14.11 23.34 6.08
C VAL A 2 15.63 23.44 6.18
N ALA A 3 16.19 23.06 7.34
CA ALA A 3 17.64 23.08 7.55
C ALA A 3 18.30 22.07 6.59
N ARG A 4 19.15 22.56 5.68
CA ARG A 4 20.01 21.70 4.87
C ARG A 4 20.99 20.96 5.80
N LEU A 5 21.11 19.65 5.61
CA LEU A 5 22.21 18.87 6.18
C LEU A 5 23.55 19.46 5.73
N LYS A 6 24.60 19.29 6.54
CA LYS A 6 25.95 19.72 6.14
C LYS A 6 26.36 18.93 4.89
N SER A 7 27.13 19.57 4.01
CA SER A 7 27.79 18.92 2.87
C SER A 7 28.51 17.66 3.34
N GLY A 8 28.07 16.47 2.89
CA GLY A 8 28.66 15.17 3.22
C GLY A 8 27.82 14.24 4.12
N GLN A 9 26.67 14.67 4.62
CA GLN A 9 25.78 13.83 5.43
C GLN A 9 24.73 13.10 4.57
N GLU A 10 24.60 11.79 4.74
CA GLU A 10 23.66 10.94 3.99
C GLU A 10 22.53 10.43 4.89
N ILE A 11 21.32 10.31 4.34
CA ILE A 11 20.21 9.60 4.97
C ILE A 11 20.12 8.22 4.34
N VAL A 12 20.06 7.18 5.16
CA VAL A 12 19.89 5.82 4.66
C VAL A 12 18.46 5.37 4.87
N VAL A 13 17.80 4.90 3.82
CA VAL A 13 16.49 4.27 3.89
C VAL A 13 16.64 2.75 3.80
N ILE A 14 16.20 2.04 4.84
CA ILE A 14 16.17 0.59 4.85
C ILE A 14 14.86 0.11 4.25
N GLY A 15 14.97 -0.71 3.20
CA GLY A 15 13.84 -1.31 2.49
C GLY A 15 13.48 -0.57 1.20
N ALA A 16 13.26 -1.34 0.13
CA ALA A 16 12.85 -0.83 -1.18
C ALA A 16 11.40 -1.24 -1.52
N GLY A 17 10.54 -1.35 -0.50
CA GLY A 17 9.10 -1.45 -0.67
C GLY A 17 8.48 -0.09 -0.97
N VAL A 18 7.16 -0.03 -1.17
CA VAL A 18 6.46 1.23 -1.51
C VAL A 18 6.75 2.35 -0.52
N ILE A 19 6.74 2.06 0.80
CA ILE A 19 7.05 3.05 1.85
C ILE A 19 8.49 3.56 1.73
N GLY A 20 9.46 2.65 1.54
CA GLY A 20 10.87 3.02 1.41
C GLY A 20 11.15 3.84 0.15
N LEU A 21 10.58 3.45 -0.99
CA LEU A 21 10.74 4.13 -2.27
C LEU A 21 10.11 5.54 -2.26
N THR A 22 8.88 5.69 -1.77
CA THR A 22 8.25 7.02 -1.68
C THR A 22 8.97 7.91 -0.67
N THR A 23 9.43 7.35 0.45
CA THR A 23 10.20 8.10 1.46
C THR A 23 11.53 8.58 0.90
N ALA A 24 12.28 7.71 0.22
CA ALA A 24 13.56 8.07 -0.38
C ALA A 24 13.42 9.20 -1.42
N LEU A 25 12.39 9.12 -2.27
CA LEU A 25 12.07 10.18 -3.23
C LEU A 25 11.68 11.49 -2.54
N CYS A 26 10.83 11.44 -1.51
CA CYS A 26 10.40 12.63 -0.80
C CYS A 26 11.60 13.33 -0.10
N LEU A 27 12.52 12.55 0.47
CA LEU A 27 13.76 13.08 1.05
C LEU A 27 14.68 13.71 -0.01
N GLN A 28 14.79 13.14 -1.21
CA GLN A 28 15.51 13.75 -2.33
C GLN A 28 14.85 15.06 -2.82
N GLU A 29 13.52 15.09 -2.89
CA GLU A 29 12.76 16.30 -3.22
C GLU A 29 13.06 17.41 -2.19
N ALA A 30 13.21 17.03 -0.91
CA ALA A 30 13.68 17.89 0.19
C ALA A 30 15.21 18.18 0.19
N LYS A 31 15.93 17.78 -0.86
CA LYS A 31 17.36 18.04 -1.12
C LYS A 31 18.33 17.32 -0.18
N HIS A 32 17.93 16.18 0.37
CA HIS A 32 18.84 15.28 1.08
C HIS A 32 19.57 14.34 0.10
N GLN A 33 20.80 13.96 0.45
CA GLN A 33 21.49 12.83 -0.18
C GLN A 33 20.96 11.54 0.46
N VAL A 34 20.57 10.58 -0.39
CA VAL A 34 19.84 9.39 0.07
C VAL A 34 20.43 8.14 -0.55
N LEU A 35 20.64 7.13 0.29
CA LEU A 35 20.99 5.75 -0.08
C LEU A 35 19.86 4.81 0.34
N ILE A 36 19.38 3.98 -0.57
CA ILE A 36 18.48 2.86 -0.22
C ILE A 36 19.33 1.61 0.00
N VAL A 37 19.17 0.98 1.17
CA VAL A 37 19.75 -0.33 1.49
C VAL A 37 18.62 -1.35 1.65
N ALA A 38 18.63 -2.43 0.87
CA ALA A 38 17.57 -3.44 0.94
C ALA A 38 18.04 -4.84 0.49
N ASP A 39 17.36 -5.87 0.98
CA ASP A 39 17.50 -7.25 0.50
C ASP A 39 16.91 -7.45 -0.91
N ASP A 40 15.72 -6.90 -1.13
CA ASP A 40 14.95 -7.06 -2.36
C ASP A 40 14.61 -5.69 -2.96
N PHE A 41 14.55 -5.65 -4.29
CA PHE A 41 14.22 -4.47 -5.09
C PHE A 41 13.11 -4.82 -6.08
N PRO A 42 12.38 -3.80 -6.61
CA PRO A 42 11.35 -4.00 -7.60
C PRO A 42 11.86 -4.82 -8.80
N SER A 43 11.19 -5.92 -9.09
CA SER A 43 11.49 -6.85 -10.19
C SER A 43 10.18 -7.33 -10.80
N PRO A 44 10.07 -7.62 -12.10
CA PRO A 44 8.82 -8.09 -12.72
C PRO A 44 8.24 -9.36 -12.05
N SER A 45 6.92 -9.53 -12.10
CA SER A 45 6.19 -10.65 -11.50
C SER A 45 6.63 -12.02 -11.99
N GLU A 46 7.18 -12.12 -13.20
CA GLU A 46 7.63 -13.35 -13.83
C GLU A 46 8.97 -13.83 -13.25
N THR A 47 9.70 -12.94 -12.57
CA THR A 47 11.07 -13.18 -12.09
C THR A 47 11.19 -13.14 -10.56
N ILE A 48 10.10 -12.78 -9.87
CA ILE A 48 10.07 -12.77 -8.42
C ILE A 48 9.99 -14.22 -7.90
N ASP A 49 10.78 -14.51 -6.87
CA ASP A 49 10.71 -15.78 -6.14
C ASP A 49 9.68 -15.63 -5.02
N PRO A 50 8.46 -16.18 -5.14
CA PRO A 50 7.39 -15.95 -4.19
C PRO A 50 7.67 -16.54 -2.81
N ARG A 51 8.51 -17.58 -2.71
CA ARG A 51 8.86 -18.18 -1.41
C ARG A 51 9.94 -17.37 -0.71
N ARG A 52 11.02 -17.02 -1.43
CA ARG A 52 12.12 -16.23 -0.86
C ARG A 52 11.68 -14.80 -0.53
N GLN A 53 10.82 -14.21 -1.36
CA GLN A 53 10.43 -12.79 -1.28
C GLN A 53 9.02 -12.59 -0.71
N ILE A 54 8.43 -13.59 -0.05
CA ILE A 54 7.07 -13.51 0.50
C ILE A 54 6.88 -12.31 1.45
N ASN A 55 7.95 -11.91 2.14
CA ASN A 55 7.96 -10.78 3.07
C ASN A 55 8.34 -9.44 2.40
N TYR A 56 8.82 -9.45 1.16
CA TYR A 56 8.93 -8.25 0.33
C TYR A 56 7.54 -7.96 -0.25
N THR A 57 6.71 -7.26 0.52
CA THR A 57 5.25 -7.34 0.33
C THR A 57 4.66 -6.48 -0.77
N SER A 58 5.40 -5.47 -1.23
CA SER A 58 4.87 -4.49 -2.20
C SER A 58 4.42 -5.14 -3.53
N PRO A 59 5.19 -6.06 -4.15
CA PRO A 59 4.77 -6.82 -5.34
C PRO A 59 3.45 -7.60 -5.21
N TRP A 60 3.10 -8.06 -4.01
CA TRP A 60 1.93 -8.93 -3.78
C TRP A 60 0.62 -8.15 -3.67
N ALA A 61 0.67 -6.82 -3.58
CA ALA A 61 -0.50 -6.00 -3.38
C ALA A 61 -1.42 -5.97 -4.60
N GLY A 62 -2.65 -5.49 -4.40
CA GLY A 62 -3.59 -5.20 -5.48
C GLY A 62 -3.02 -4.20 -6.48
N ALA A 63 -2.94 -2.90 -6.20
CA ALA A 63 -3.39 -2.14 -5.02
C ALA A 63 -4.28 -0.97 -5.48
N HIS A 64 -5.15 -0.47 -4.60
CA HIS A 64 -5.99 0.71 -4.88
C HIS A 64 -6.10 1.63 -3.65
N ASN A 65 -6.73 2.78 -3.84
CA ASN A 65 -7.23 3.59 -2.73
C ASN A 65 -8.63 3.17 -2.31
N GLY A 66 -8.76 2.63 -1.09
CA GLY A 66 -10.06 2.27 -0.52
C GLY A 66 -10.70 3.46 0.18
N TRP A 67 -12.01 3.65 0.00
CA TRP A 67 -12.83 4.54 0.84
C TRP A 67 -13.89 3.70 1.55
N GLY A 68 -13.44 2.81 2.43
CA GLY A 68 -14.28 1.81 3.11
C GLY A 68 -14.51 2.14 4.59
N VAL A 69 -14.50 1.13 5.44
CA VAL A 69 -14.74 1.28 6.89
C VAL A 69 -13.63 1.99 7.66
N ASP A 70 -12.47 2.21 7.04
CA ASP A 70 -11.35 2.93 7.64
C ASP A 70 -11.50 4.48 7.54
N LEU A 71 -12.68 4.96 7.13
CA LEU A 71 -13.00 6.38 7.06
C LEU A 71 -13.22 6.98 8.46
N PRO A 72 -12.72 8.20 8.73
CA PRO A 72 -12.97 8.87 10.00
C PRO A 72 -14.44 9.13 10.29
N ASN A 73 -14.86 8.74 11.49
CA ASN A 73 -16.21 8.94 12.05
C ASN A 73 -16.12 9.45 13.51
N ALA A 74 -17.26 9.56 14.19
CA ALA A 74 -17.35 10.07 15.56
C ALA A 74 -16.51 9.30 16.60
N ASN A 75 -16.21 8.02 16.35
CA ASN A 75 -15.44 7.16 17.25
C ASN A 75 -13.96 7.01 16.83
N SER A 76 -13.52 7.75 15.81
CA SER A 76 -12.16 7.64 15.29
C SER A 76 -11.12 8.19 16.26
N THR A 77 -10.01 7.46 16.36
CA THR A 77 -8.83 7.87 17.12
C THR A 77 -8.05 8.97 16.36
N PRO A 78 -7.16 9.72 17.04
CA PRO A 78 -6.26 10.65 16.35
C PRO A 78 -5.41 9.98 15.25
N GLN A 79 -5.11 8.69 15.42
CA GLN A 79 -4.39 7.89 14.45
C GLN A 79 -5.23 7.61 13.19
N ASP A 80 -6.52 7.30 13.34
CA ASP A 80 -7.40 7.09 12.18
C ASP A 80 -7.51 8.37 11.35
N CYS A 81 -7.66 9.52 12.02
CA CYS A 81 -7.68 10.84 11.37
C CYS A 81 -6.35 11.17 10.67
N ARG A 82 -5.22 10.85 11.30
CA ARG A 82 -3.88 11.02 10.71
C ARG A 82 -3.71 10.16 9.47
N ASP A 83 -4.06 8.88 9.56
CA ASP A 83 -3.89 7.93 8.46
C ASP A 83 -4.83 8.28 7.30
N HIS A 84 -6.04 8.79 7.57
CA HIS A 84 -6.89 9.39 6.53
C HIS A 84 -6.22 10.62 5.86
N GLY A 85 -5.60 11.50 6.65
CA GLY A 85 -4.80 12.60 6.11
C GLY A 85 -3.64 12.12 5.21
N PHE A 86 -3.02 10.98 5.54
CA PHE A 86 -2.01 10.36 4.69
C PHE A 86 -2.60 9.79 3.40
N ALA A 87 -3.79 9.18 3.46
CA ALA A 87 -4.52 8.70 2.28
C ALA A 87 -4.84 9.85 1.31
N LEU A 88 -5.35 10.98 1.82
CA LEU A 88 -5.63 12.17 1.00
C LEU A 88 -4.38 12.74 0.32
N ARG A 89 -3.27 12.85 1.06
CA ARG A 89 -1.98 13.29 0.49
C ARG A 89 -1.50 12.35 -0.60
N THR A 90 -1.65 11.05 -0.36
CA THR A 90 -1.28 10.02 -1.34
C THR A 90 -2.17 10.07 -2.57
N PHE A 91 -3.48 10.21 -2.41
CA PHE A 91 -4.42 10.38 -3.51
C PHE A 91 -4.06 11.58 -4.39
N ALA A 92 -3.75 12.73 -3.79
CA ALA A 92 -3.30 13.91 -4.51
C ALA A 92 -1.99 13.68 -5.28
N LYS A 93 -0.99 13.02 -4.66
CA LYS A 93 0.28 12.69 -5.33
C LYS A 93 0.09 11.66 -6.44
N MET A 94 -0.75 10.64 -6.25
CA MET A 94 -1.09 9.66 -7.28
C MET A 94 -1.76 10.32 -8.50
N ARG A 95 -2.65 11.30 -8.27
CA ARG A 95 -3.24 12.12 -9.35
C ARG A 95 -2.19 12.90 -10.11
N HIS A 96 -1.27 13.57 -9.40
CA HIS A 96 -0.16 14.25 -10.05
C HIS A 96 0.71 13.28 -10.86
N LEU A 97 1.07 12.12 -10.31
CA LEU A 97 1.88 11.13 -11.03
C LEU A 97 1.17 10.59 -12.27
N HIS A 98 -0.13 10.31 -12.18
CA HIS A 98 -0.95 9.89 -13.31
C HIS A 98 -0.99 10.92 -14.44
N ASN A 99 -1.14 12.20 -14.11
CA ASN A 99 -1.22 13.28 -15.10
C ASN A 99 0.12 13.59 -15.76
N GLU A 100 1.22 13.51 -15.01
CA GLU A 100 2.55 13.92 -15.49
C GLU A 100 3.35 12.77 -16.11
N TYR A 101 3.12 11.53 -15.67
CA TYR A 101 3.95 10.38 -16.03
C TYR A 101 3.09 9.21 -16.49
N SER A 102 2.99 9.04 -17.80
CA SER A 102 2.24 7.93 -18.41
C SER A 102 2.80 6.55 -18.04
N ASP A 103 4.08 6.46 -17.66
CA ASP A 103 4.78 5.25 -17.25
C ASP A 103 4.74 4.99 -15.73
N ALA A 104 4.03 5.81 -14.94
CA ALA A 104 3.93 5.63 -13.50
C ALA A 104 3.18 4.35 -13.11
N GLY A 105 2.35 3.78 -13.98
CA GLY A 105 1.57 2.59 -13.65
C GLY A 105 0.36 2.89 -12.74
N VAL A 106 -0.12 4.13 -12.71
CA VAL A 106 -1.27 4.61 -11.92
C VAL A 106 -2.45 4.85 -12.85
N THR A 107 -3.63 4.30 -12.54
CA THR A 107 -4.86 4.53 -13.32
C THR A 107 -5.98 5.00 -12.40
N PHE A 108 -6.59 6.14 -12.71
CA PHE A 108 -7.81 6.59 -12.05
C PHE A 108 -9.05 5.96 -12.68
N MET A 109 -10.01 5.56 -11.85
CA MET A 109 -11.21 4.85 -12.27
C MET A 109 -12.33 4.96 -11.23
N LYS A 110 -13.50 4.38 -11.54
CA LYS A 110 -14.59 4.24 -10.58
C LYS A 110 -14.31 3.10 -9.60
N GLY A 111 -14.50 3.37 -8.32
CA GLY A 111 -14.57 2.37 -7.27
C GLY A 111 -16.02 2.08 -6.88
N VAL A 112 -16.29 0.83 -6.54
CA VAL A 112 -17.59 0.33 -6.07
C VAL A 112 -17.37 -0.34 -4.72
N GLN A 113 -18.05 0.13 -3.69
CA GLN A 113 -18.02 -0.46 -2.36
C GLN A 113 -19.42 -0.96 -2.00
N LEU A 114 -19.48 -2.24 -1.61
CA LEU A 114 -20.71 -2.97 -1.34
C LEU A 114 -20.63 -3.61 0.05
N TYR A 115 -21.77 -3.66 0.73
CA TYR A 115 -21.90 -4.28 2.04
C TYR A 115 -23.20 -5.08 2.10
N GLU A 116 -23.12 -6.29 2.68
CA GLU A 116 -24.32 -7.05 3.02
C GLU A 116 -25.22 -6.24 3.95
N ASP A 117 -24.64 -5.62 4.98
CA ASP A 117 -25.30 -4.69 5.88
C ASP A 117 -24.52 -3.39 6.01
N ARG A 118 -25.22 -2.25 6.14
CA ARG A 118 -24.56 -0.96 6.36
C ARG A 118 -23.78 -0.97 7.69
N PRO A 119 -22.45 -0.78 7.66
CA PRO A 119 -21.66 -0.72 8.89
C PRO A 119 -22.00 0.51 9.73
N ASP A 120 -21.84 0.39 11.06
CA ASP A 120 -22.07 1.49 12.00
C ASP A 120 -21.16 2.69 11.73
N GLU A 121 -19.91 2.43 11.34
CA GLU A 121 -18.88 3.40 11.01
C GLU A 121 -19.22 4.25 9.78
N LEU A 122 -20.21 3.81 8.99
CA LEU A 122 -20.64 4.47 7.76
C LEU A 122 -22.09 4.95 7.87
N LYS A 123 -22.70 4.99 9.06
CA LYS A 123 -24.08 5.49 9.25
C LYS A 123 -24.23 6.98 8.92
N ASP A 124 -23.19 7.76 9.13
CA ASP A 124 -23.14 9.20 8.85
C ASP A 124 -22.67 9.52 7.43
N ILE A 125 -22.17 8.53 6.66
CA ILE A 125 -21.72 8.79 5.29
C ILE A 125 -22.90 9.22 4.41
N GLY A 126 -22.65 10.26 3.61
CA GLY A 126 -23.54 10.87 2.63
C GLY A 126 -22.74 11.83 1.75
N PRO A 127 -23.33 12.45 0.71
CA PRO A 127 -22.57 13.29 -0.23
C PRO A 127 -21.77 14.42 0.43
N GLU A 128 -22.36 15.12 1.40
CA GLU A 128 -21.69 16.20 2.14
C GLU A 128 -20.53 15.66 2.97
N ARG A 129 -20.78 14.63 3.79
CA ARG A 129 -19.74 13.99 4.61
C ARG A 129 -18.61 13.38 3.77
N ALA A 130 -18.95 12.79 2.63
CA ALA A 130 -17.98 12.25 1.69
C ALA A 130 -17.07 13.36 1.11
N ALA A 131 -17.64 14.52 0.78
CA ALA A 131 -16.87 15.68 0.32
C ALA A 131 -15.93 16.23 1.42
N GLU A 132 -16.39 16.29 2.68
CA GLU A 132 -15.55 16.66 3.83
C GLU A 132 -14.36 15.71 4.02
N LEU A 133 -14.59 14.41 3.78
CA LEU A 133 -13.58 13.37 3.81
C LEU A 133 -12.74 13.30 2.52
N GLY A 134 -12.90 14.25 1.60
CA GLY A 134 -12.14 14.33 0.35
C GLY A 134 -12.41 13.18 -0.64
N ILE A 135 -13.57 12.52 -0.52
CA ILE A 135 -13.99 11.46 -1.44
C ILE A 135 -14.62 12.10 -2.67
N GLU A 136 -13.94 11.95 -3.80
CA GLU A 136 -14.37 12.48 -5.09
C GLU A 136 -15.39 11.56 -5.77
N ASP A 137 -16.30 12.15 -6.57
CA ASP A 137 -17.35 11.46 -7.35
C ASP A 137 -18.22 10.49 -6.51
N PHE A 138 -18.49 10.82 -5.25
CA PHE A 138 -19.30 9.98 -4.36
C PHE A 138 -20.77 9.91 -4.80
N SER A 139 -21.32 8.70 -4.88
CA SER A 139 -22.75 8.48 -5.12
C SER A 139 -23.23 7.16 -4.55
N PHE A 140 -24.41 7.15 -3.91
CA PHE A 140 -25.03 5.89 -3.48
C PHE A 140 -25.48 5.05 -4.68
N ILE A 141 -25.39 3.74 -4.52
CA ILE A 141 -25.95 2.78 -5.48
C ILE A 141 -27.44 2.59 -5.15
N PRO A 142 -28.35 2.68 -6.13
CA PRO A 142 -29.78 2.46 -5.90
C PRO A 142 -30.08 1.02 -5.42
N PRO A 143 -31.08 0.83 -4.54
CA PRO A 143 -31.45 -0.51 -4.03
C PRO A 143 -31.73 -1.59 -5.08
N GLY A 144 -32.18 -1.20 -6.29
CA GLY A 144 -32.44 -2.13 -7.39
C GLY A 144 -31.20 -2.57 -8.19
N GLU A 145 -30.03 -2.00 -7.92
CA GLU A 145 -28.78 -2.29 -8.63
C GLU A 145 -27.81 -3.16 -7.79
N PHE A 146 -28.21 -3.54 -6.58
CA PHE A 146 -27.38 -4.34 -5.71
C PHE A 146 -27.26 -5.79 -6.17
N PRO A 147 -26.07 -6.40 -6.07
CA PRO A 147 -25.94 -7.85 -6.13
C PRO A 147 -26.71 -8.53 -4.99
N GLU A 148 -27.00 -9.82 -5.17
CA GLU A 148 -27.71 -10.60 -4.16
C GLU A 148 -27.02 -10.54 -2.78
N GLY A 149 -27.83 -10.28 -1.75
CA GLY A 149 -27.43 -10.16 -0.35
C GLY A 149 -26.86 -8.79 0.05
N VAL A 150 -26.63 -7.87 -0.88
CA VAL A 150 -26.12 -6.52 -0.59
C VAL A 150 -27.28 -5.57 -0.30
N THR A 151 -27.21 -4.83 0.82
CA THR A 151 -28.23 -3.83 1.20
C THR A 151 -27.70 -2.40 1.18
N PHE A 152 -26.38 -2.21 1.11
CA PHE A 152 -25.77 -0.90 1.11
C PHE A 152 -24.55 -0.84 0.18
N GLY A 153 -24.42 0.27 -0.55
CA GLY A 153 -23.26 0.47 -1.39
C GLY A 153 -23.21 1.87 -2.00
N TYR A 154 -22.01 2.25 -2.43
CA TYR A 154 -21.73 3.53 -3.05
C TYR A 154 -20.57 3.39 -4.04
N THR A 155 -20.46 4.39 -4.89
CA THR A 155 -19.39 4.56 -5.85
C THR A 155 -18.61 5.83 -5.54
N PHE A 156 -17.37 5.87 -6.02
CA PHE A 156 -16.45 7.00 -5.85
C PHE A 156 -15.36 6.97 -6.91
N ARG A 157 -14.59 8.05 -7.01
CA ARG A 157 -13.34 8.09 -7.78
C ARG A 157 -12.21 7.48 -6.97
N THR A 158 -11.47 6.57 -7.58
CA THR A 158 -10.29 5.94 -6.99
C THR A 158 -9.14 5.85 -7.98
N TRP A 159 -7.99 5.37 -7.52
CA TRP A 159 -6.90 4.91 -8.35
C TRP A 159 -6.56 3.46 -8.03
N SER A 160 -6.08 2.72 -9.03
CA SER A 160 -5.33 1.48 -8.83
C SER A 160 -3.95 1.61 -9.45
N VAL A 161 -3.03 0.76 -8.99
CA VAL A 161 -1.67 0.67 -9.53
C VAL A 161 -1.34 -0.74 -9.97
N ASN A 162 -0.49 -0.86 -10.97
CA ASN A 162 0.32 -2.07 -11.17
C ASN A 162 1.54 -1.96 -10.24
N PRO A 163 1.64 -2.75 -9.16
CA PRO A 163 2.75 -2.66 -8.20
C PRO A 163 4.14 -2.77 -8.84
N MET A 164 4.25 -3.61 -9.88
CA MET A 164 5.52 -3.90 -10.55
C MET A 164 5.99 -2.69 -11.35
N VAL A 165 5.09 -2.08 -12.12
CA VAL A 165 5.38 -0.87 -12.89
C VAL A 165 5.63 0.31 -11.95
N TYR A 166 4.76 0.50 -10.96
CA TYR A 166 4.83 1.63 -10.04
C TYR A 166 6.12 1.65 -9.22
N CYS A 167 6.47 0.54 -8.57
CA CYS A 167 7.68 0.49 -7.76
C CYS A 167 8.95 0.60 -8.61
N SER A 168 8.99 0.01 -9.81
CA SER A 168 10.12 0.20 -10.73
C SER A 168 10.22 1.64 -11.24
N PHE A 169 9.10 2.31 -11.50
CA PHE A 169 9.05 3.73 -11.83
C PHE A 169 9.62 4.60 -10.70
N LEU A 170 9.19 4.36 -9.44
CA LEU A 170 9.73 5.10 -8.29
C LEU A 170 11.24 4.88 -8.13
N LEU A 171 11.71 3.63 -8.21
CA LEU A 171 13.13 3.32 -8.12
C LEU A 171 13.93 4.00 -9.23
N ARG A 172 13.45 3.96 -10.48
CA ARG A 172 14.11 4.62 -11.61
C ARG A 172 14.21 6.12 -11.39
N ARG A 173 13.12 6.77 -10.96
CA ARG A 173 13.13 8.20 -10.64
C ARG A 173 14.15 8.52 -9.55
N PHE A 174 14.19 7.71 -8.49
CA PHE A 174 15.13 7.90 -7.39
C PHE A 174 16.58 7.87 -7.89
N SER A 175 16.92 6.88 -8.73
CA SER A 175 18.26 6.79 -9.35
C SER A 175 18.54 7.96 -10.31
N MET A 176 17.58 8.37 -11.13
CA MET A 176 17.75 9.50 -12.08
C MET A 176 17.92 10.85 -11.37
N LEU A 177 17.41 10.98 -10.14
CA LEU A 177 17.63 12.15 -9.28
C LEU A 177 18.95 12.07 -8.48
N GLY A 178 19.82 11.10 -8.79
CA GLY A 178 21.14 10.94 -8.18
C GLY A 178 21.17 10.04 -6.93
N GLY A 179 20.07 9.34 -6.64
CA GLY A 179 19.97 8.43 -5.52
C GLY A 179 20.78 7.16 -5.72
N LYS A 180 21.37 6.66 -4.65
CA LYS A 180 22.18 5.43 -4.68
C LYS A 180 21.42 4.26 -4.07
N ILE A 181 21.72 3.06 -4.55
CA ILE A 181 21.17 1.82 -3.98
C ILE A 181 22.28 0.86 -3.60
N ARG A 182 22.02 0.05 -2.58
CA ARG A 182 22.91 -1.02 -2.14
C ARG A 182 22.08 -2.25 -1.78
N LYS A 183 22.31 -3.34 -2.49
CA LYS A 183 21.70 -4.63 -2.15
C LYS A 183 22.48 -5.27 -1.01
N GLN A 184 21.89 -5.29 0.17
CA GLN A 184 22.53 -5.82 1.36
C GLN A 184 21.49 -6.15 2.43
N HIS A 185 21.70 -7.28 3.11
CA HIS A 185 20.93 -7.67 4.28
C HIS A 185 21.34 -6.85 5.51
N ILE A 186 20.35 -6.34 6.22
CA ILE A 186 20.51 -5.59 7.48
C ILE A 186 19.76 -6.37 8.56
N ARG A 187 20.35 -6.53 9.74
CA ARG A 187 19.71 -7.26 10.86
C ARG A 187 19.07 -6.33 11.88
N ARG A 188 19.55 -5.09 11.96
CA ARG A 188 19.00 -4.02 12.80
C ARG A 188 19.38 -2.65 12.24
N PRO A 189 18.58 -1.58 12.44
CA PRO A 189 18.84 -0.28 11.83
C PRO A 189 20.20 0.32 12.19
N GLU A 190 20.71 0.04 13.39
CA GLU A 190 21.94 0.63 13.91
C GLU A 190 23.20 0.15 13.17
N GLU A 191 23.13 -0.99 12.48
CA GLU A 191 24.24 -1.51 11.66
C GLU A 191 24.67 -0.51 10.58
N ILE A 192 23.74 0.32 10.10
CA ILE A 192 24.04 1.35 9.10
C ILE A 192 25.13 2.31 9.59
N PHE A 193 25.06 2.75 10.85
CA PHE A 193 25.99 3.73 11.39
C PHE A 193 27.42 3.20 11.56
N ALA A 194 27.58 1.87 11.55
CA ALA A 194 28.88 1.21 11.66
C ALA A 194 29.41 0.68 10.31
N MET A 195 28.65 0.84 9.21
CA MET A 195 29.06 0.30 7.92
C MET A 195 30.23 1.07 7.29
N HIS A 196 31.27 0.33 6.92
CA HIS A 196 32.37 0.87 6.12
C HIS A 196 31.92 1.20 4.69
N GLY A 197 32.53 2.25 4.13
CA GLY A 197 32.27 2.70 2.76
C GLY A 197 31.00 3.55 2.61
N LEU A 198 30.34 3.91 3.71
CA LEU A 198 29.32 4.95 3.73
C LEU A 198 29.93 6.29 4.20
N PRO A 199 29.45 7.43 3.68
CA PRO A 199 29.73 8.74 4.28
C PRO A 199 29.09 8.82 5.68
N ASP A 200 29.27 9.94 6.36
CA ASP A 200 28.70 10.12 7.70
C ASP A 200 27.16 10.11 7.63
N VAL A 201 26.52 9.23 8.42
CA VAL A 201 25.07 9.02 8.44
C VAL A 201 24.51 9.56 9.76
N ASN A 202 23.56 10.48 9.66
CA ASN A 202 22.84 11.01 10.83
C ASN A 202 21.47 10.37 11.00
N PHE A 203 20.83 9.99 9.91
CA PHE A 203 19.47 9.47 9.94
C PHE A 203 19.37 8.16 9.20
N VAL A 204 18.74 7.18 9.84
CA VAL A 204 18.35 5.92 9.23
C VAL A 204 16.84 5.83 9.26
N VAL A 205 16.21 5.73 8.10
CA VAL A 205 14.77 5.46 8.02
C VAL A 205 14.55 3.96 7.97
N ASN A 206 13.91 3.40 8.99
CA ASN A 206 13.46 2.02 9.03
C ASN A 206 12.11 1.90 8.31
N ALA A 207 12.14 1.65 7.01
CA ALA A 207 10.98 1.29 6.17
C ALA A 207 11.01 -0.20 5.76
N SER A 208 11.59 -1.04 6.63
CA SER A 208 11.85 -2.46 6.37
C SER A 208 10.57 -3.32 6.26
N GLY A 209 9.44 -2.81 6.77
CA GLY A 209 8.21 -3.57 6.95
C GLY A 209 8.26 -4.55 8.13
N ILE A 210 9.41 -5.17 8.41
CA ILE A 210 9.56 -6.19 9.47
C ILE A 210 9.80 -5.60 10.87
N GLY A 211 10.15 -4.32 10.97
CA GLY A 211 10.31 -3.62 12.25
C GLY A 211 11.51 -4.02 13.10
N PHE A 212 12.34 -4.98 12.66
CA PHE A 212 13.55 -5.45 13.35
C PHE A 212 13.32 -5.95 14.78
N GLY A 213 12.29 -6.79 14.97
CA GLY A 213 12.00 -7.42 16.27
C GLY A 213 11.05 -6.63 17.16
N ASP A 214 10.37 -5.60 16.62
CA ASP A 214 9.26 -4.94 17.31
C ASP A 214 8.20 -5.99 17.73
N PRO A 215 7.91 -6.15 19.04
CA PRO A 215 7.02 -7.19 19.55
C PRO A 215 5.54 -6.95 19.20
N ASP A 216 5.18 -5.75 18.76
CA ASP A 216 3.83 -5.44 18.31
C ASP A 216 3.59 -5.80 16.85
N MET A 217 4.65 -6.15 16.11
CA MET A 217 4.54 -6.60 14.73
C MET A 217 3.92 -7.99 14.62
N PHE A 218 3.06 -8.15 13.63
CA PHE A 218 2.52 -9.43 13.21
C PHE A 218 2.23 -9.40 11.71
N ILE A 219 2.03 -10.58 11.12
CA ILE A 219 1.66 -10.69 9.71
C ILE A 219 0.17 -10.92 9.56
N ILE A 220 -0.38 -10.44 8.45
CA ILE A 220 -1.73 -10.82 7.99
C ILE A 220 -1.56 -11.45 6.62
N ARG A 221 -1.69 -12.77 6.56
CA ARG A 221 -1.65 -13.50 5.29
C ARG A 221 -2.83 -13.10 4.42
N GLY A 222 -2.54 -12.90 3.15
CA GLY A 222 -3.51 -12.63 2.10
C GLY A 222 -3.23 -13.49 0.89
N GLN A 223 -4.21 -14.30 0.53
CA GLN A 223 -4.23 -15.02 -0.73
C GLN A 223 -5.13 -14.30 -1.73
N THR A 224 -4.67 -14.19 -2.96
CA THR A 224 -5.40 -13.65 -4.11
C THR A 224 -5.15 -14.50 -5.35
N CYS A 225 -5.97 -14.32 -6.38
CA CYS A 225 -5.79 -14.92 -7.69
C CYS A 225 -5.62 -13.80 -8.72
N LEU A 226 -4.52 -13.82 -9.46
CA LEU A 226 -4.33 -12.99 -10.63
C LEU A 226 -5.06 -13.62 -11.82
N VAL A 227 -5.90 -12.85 -12.50
CA VAL A 227 -6.62 -13.25 -13.72
C VAL A 227 -6.26 -12.36 -14.89
N ALA A 228 -6.35 -12.90 -16.11
CA ALA A 228 -6.16 -12.14 -17.35
C ALA A 228 -7.38 -11.27 -17.71
N ASN A 229 -8.53 -11.50 -17.08
CA ASN A 229 -9.73 -10.69 -17.28
C ASN A 229 -9.44 -9.22 -16.99
N ASP A 230 -9.82 -8.34 -17.91
CA ASP A 230 -9.74 -6.90 -17.69
C ASP A 230 -10.99 -6.40 -16.93
N CYS A 231 -10.80 -5.35 -16.15
CA CYS A 231 -11.85 -4.67 -15.41
C CYS A 231 -11.55 -3.17 -15.42
N ASP A 232 -12.54 -2.33 -15.62
CA ASP A 232 -12.42 -0.86 -15.64
C ASP A 232 -12.83 -0.20 -14.32
N VAL A 233 -13.24 -1.01 -13.34
CA VAL A 233 -13.63 -0.58 -12.00
C VAL A 233 -12.90 -1.39 -10.92
N THR A 234 -12.75 -0.80 -9.73
CA THR A 234 -12.51 -1.60 -8.52
C THR A 234 -13.85 -1.96 -7.91
N VAL A 235 -13.99 -3.18 -7.39
CA VAL A 235 -15.16 -3.61 -6.63
C VAL A 235 -14.68 -4.21 -5.34
N SER A 236 -15.28 -3.82 -4.22
CA SER A 236 -15.05 -4.39 -2.90
C SER A 236 -16.40 -4.69 -2.26
N ARG A 237 -16.59 -5.92 -1.80
CA ARG A 237 -17.75 -6.38 -1.03
C ARG A 237 -17.29 -6.85 0.34
N ARG A 238 -18.01 -6.44 1.38
CA ARG A 238 -17.88 -6.97 2.74
C ARG A 238 -19.18 -7.65 3.16
N ASN A 239 -19.05 -8.85 3.69
CA ASN A 239 -20.15 -9.67 4.19
C ASN A 239 -20.33 -9.47 5.69
N ALA A 240 -21.51 -9.83 6.21
CA ALA A 240 -21.87 -9.69 7.62
C ALA A 240 -20.99 -10.56 8.53
N ASP A 241 -20.50 -11.70 8.03
CA ASP A 241 -19.57 -12.60 8.73
C ASP A 241 -18.11 -12.08 8.77
N GLY A 242 -17.86 -10.89 8.22
CA GLY A 242 -16.54 -10.27 8.13
C GLY A 242 -15.70 -10.74 6.95
N SER A 243 -16.16 -11.74 6.18
CA SER A 243 -15.54 -12.11 4.91
C SER A 243 -15.77 -11.03 3.85
N GLY A 244 -15.06 -11.13 2.73
CA GLY A 244 -15.23 -10.18 1.65
C GLY A 244 -14.60 -10.67 0.35
N SER A 245 -14.94 -9.97 -0.73
CA SER A 245 -14.36 -10.20 -2.04
C SER A 245 -14.05 -8.87 -2.69
N TYR A 246 -12.97 -8.81 -3.46
CA TYR A 246 -12.61 -7.63 -4.20
C TYR A 246 -11.99 -7.96 -5.56
N CYS A 247 -12.12 -7.03 -6.51
CA CYS A 247 -11.36 -7.02 -7.74
C CYS A 247 -10.61 -5.70 -7.91
N ILE A 248 -9.34 -5.79 -8.27
CA ILE A 248 -8.45 -4.64 -8.44
C ILE A 248 -7.72 -4.79 -9.77
N PRO A 249 -8.12 -4.07 -10.84
CA PRO A 249 -7.40 -4.10 -12.10
C PRO A 249 -6.08 -3.36 -11.94
N ARG A 250 -4.96 -4.05 -12.20
CA ARG A 250 -3.62 -3.45 -12.15
C ARG A 250 -3.37 -2.53 -13.33
N LYS A 251 -4.06 -2.76 -14.46
CA LYS A 251 -3.80 -2.11 -15.75
C LYS A 251 -2.34 -2.33 -16.19
N TYR A 252 -1.90 -1.67 -17.27
CA TYR A 252 -0.53 -1.83 -17.79
C TYR A 252 -0.13 -3.30 -18.01
N SER A 253 -1.02 -4.07 -18.63
CA SER A 253 -0.87 -5.52 -18.85
C SER A 253 -0.62 -6.34 -17.58
N GLY A 254 -1.00 -5.82 -16.40
CA GLY A 254 -0.81 -6.47 -15.10
C GLY A 254 -1.96 -7.38 -14.67
N GLY A 255 -2.99 -7.55 -15.51
CA GLY A 255 -4.20 -8.31 -15.19
C GLY A 255 -5.06 -7.69 -14.09
N THR A 256 -5.96 -8.48 -13.51
CA THR A 256 -6.83 -8.09 -12.41
C THR A 256 -6.62 -9.01 -11.22
N ILE A 257 -6.45 -8.44 -10.03
CA ILE A 257 -6.35 -9.20 -8.79
C ILE A 257 -7.75 -9.47 -8.26
N ILE A 258 -8.07 -10.74 -8.06
CA ILE A 258 -9.27 -11.19 -7.35
C ILE A 258 -8.85 -11.63 -5.96
N GLY A 259 -9.39 -10.99 -4.94
CA GLY A 259 -9.10 -11.35 -3.58
C GLY A 259 -10.34 -11.34 -2.70
N GLY A 260 -10.17 -11.62 -1.41
CA GLY A 260 -8.93 -12.13 -0.84
C GLY A 260 -9.13 -12.64 0.57
N THR A 261 -8.09 -13.25 1.13
CA THR A 261 -8.09 -13.64 2.55
C THR A 261 -7.48 -12.56 3.45
N PHE A 262 -7.90 -12.59 4.71
CA PHE A 262 -7.38 -11.79 5.80
C PHE A 262 -7.15 -12.70 7.00
N GLU A 263 -5.91 -13.17 7.17
CA GLU A 263 -5.57 -14.22 8.14
C GLU A 263 -4.42 -13.76 9.04
N PRO A 264 -4.73 -13.11 10.18
CA PRO A 264 -3.73 -12.69 11.16
C PRO A 264 -2.91 -13.87 11.69
N ASN A 265 -1.60 -13.69 11.85
CA ASN A 265 -0.65 -14.66 12.39
C ASN A 265 -0.53 -15.98 11.59
N ASN A 266 -1.08 -16.07 10.39
CA ASN A 266 -0.94 -17.26 9.54
C ASN A 266 0.34 -17.20 8.69
N TRP A 267 1.33 -18.02 9.04
CA TRP A 267 2.62 -18.07 8.35
C TRP A 267 2.67 -19.06 7.18
N ASP A 268 1.55 -19.62 6.73
CA ASP A 268 1.56 -20.50 5.56
C ASP A 268 1.96 -19.74 4.28
N SER A 269 2.91 -20.29 3.54
CA SER A 269 3.39 -19.74 2.26
C SER A 269 2.63 -20.27 1.05
N GLU A 270 1.90 -21.36 1.19
CA GLU A 270 1.24 -22.03 0.06
C GLU A 270 -0.21 -21.56 -0.08
N PRO A 271 -0.74 -21.47 -1.31
CA PRO A 271 -2.16 -21.23 -1.53
C PRO A 271 -3.02 -22.32 -0.87
N ALA A 272 -4.07 -21.89 -0.16
CA ALA A 272 -5.03 -22.80 0.46
C ALA A 272 -5.85 -23.53 -0.62
N PRO A 273 -5.99 -24.87 -0.55
CA PRO A 273 -6.78 -25.65 -1.50
C PRO A 273 -8.23 -25.16 -1.63
N GLY A 274 -8.74 -25.08 -2.86
CA GLY A 274 -10.12 -24.67 -3.16
C GLY A 274 -10.43 -23.18 -2.96
N LYS A 275 -9.50 -22.41 -2.35
CA LYS A 275 -9.74 -21.00 -2.02
C LYS A 275 -9.84 -20.13 -3.28
N ARG A 276 -9.06 -20.43 -4.32
CA ARG A 276 -9.12 -19.74 -5.61
C ARG A 276 -10.52 -19.86 -6.21
N GLU A 277 -11.05 -21.07 -6.31
CA GLU A 277 -12.36 -21.34 -6.89
C GLU A 277 -13.46 -20.62 -6.10
N GLN A 278 -13.39 -20.64 -4.77
CA GLN A 278 -14.31 -19.90 -3.90
C GLN A 278 -14.27 -18.39 -4.18
N MET A 279 -13.08 -17.78 -4.27
CA MET A 279 -12.93 -16.33 -4.53
C MET A 279 -13.47 -15.95 -5.90
N LEU A 280 -13.14 -16.73 -6.94
CA LEU A 280 -13.63 -16.48 -8.30
C LEU A 280 -15.16 -16.60 -8.38
N GLN A 281 -15.75 -17.64 -7.79
CA GLN A 281 -17.20 -17.80 -7.76
C GLN A 281 -17.90 -16.66 -6.99
N GLY A 282 -17.35 -16.25 -5.84
CA GLY A 282 -17.88 -15.14 -5.05
C GLY A 282 -17.86 -13.82 -5.83
N LEU A 283 -16.75 -13.54 -6.53
CA LEU A 283 -16.66 -12.33 -7.35
C LEU A 283 -17.58 -12.39 -8.57
N ALA A 284 -17.70 -13.54 -9.25
CA ALA A 284 -18.63 -13.68 -10.38
C ALA A 284 -20.08 -13.34 -10.01
N LYS A 285 -20.50 -13.69 -8.78
CA LYS A 285 -21.83 -13.33 -8.25
C LYS A 285 -21.93 -11.83 -7.91
N THR A 286 -20.85 -11.26 -7.39
CA THR A 286 -20.82 -9.86 -6.94
C THR A 286 -20.71 -8.88 -8.11
N TYR A 287 -19.90 -9.21 -9.12
CA TYR A 287 -19.69 -8.37 -10.29
C TYR A 287 -19.56 -9.21 -11.57
N PRO A 288 -20.69 -9.73 -12.10
CA PRO A 288 -20.71 -10.54 -13.32
C PRO A 288 -20.00 -9.93 -14.55
N PRO A 289 -19.99 -8.59 -14.79
CA PRO A 289 -19.36 -8.01 -15.97
C PRO A 289 -17.89 -8.39 -16.19
N ILE A 290 -17.14 -8.72 -15.13
CA ILE A 290 -15.72 -9.12 -15.23
C ILE A 290 -15.49 -10.40 -16.07
N LEU A 291 -16.50 -11.26 -16.20
CA LEU A 291 -16.42 -12.48 -17.00
C LEU A 291 -16.35 -12.17 -18.51
N GLY A 292 -16.79 -10.96 -18.89
CA GLY A 292 -16.85 -10.50 -20.27
C GLY A 292 -17.59 -11.46 -21.19
N LYS A 293 -17.25 -11.42 -22.49
CA LYS A 293 -17.86 -12.30 -23.51
C LYS A 293 -17.58 -13.78 -23.29
N SER A 294 -16.52 -14.11 -22.57
CA SER A 294 -16.11 -15.51 -22.36
C SER A 294 -16.98 -16.24 -21.33
N GLY A 295 -17.70 -15.50 -20.48
CA GLY A 295 -18.48 -16.07 -19.39
C GLY A 295 -17.65 -16.78 -18.32
N ARG A 296 -16.31 -16.68 -18.35
CA ARG A 296 -15.40 -17.39 -17.42
C ARG A 296 -14.19 -16.55 -17.03
N PHE A 297 -13.57 -16.92 -15.92
CA PHE A 297 -12.26 -16.40 -15.54
C PHE A 297 -11.13 -17.10 -16.31
N ALA A 298 -10.06 -16.37 -16.56
CA ALA A 298 -8.78 -16.88 -17.06
C ALA A 298 -7.71 -16.70 -15.96
N PRO A 299 -7.63 -17.60 -14.97
CA PRO A 299 -6.65 -17.50 -13.88
C PRO A 299 -5.23 -17.70 -14.42
N LEU A 300 -4.32 -16.85 -13.94
CA LEU A 300 -2.89 -16.87 -14.29
C LEU A 300 -2.05 -17.41 -13.14
N GLN A 301 -2.33 -16.97 -11.91
CA GLN A 301 -1.49 -17.29 -10.76
C GLN A 301 -2.24 -17.13 -9.44
N ASP A 302 -1.95 -18.00 -8.48
CA ASP A 302 -2.29 -17.77 -7.07
C ASP A 302 -1.14 -17.04 -6.38
N ILE A 303 -1.47 -15.96 -5.67
CA ILE A 303 -0.51 -15.09 -4.98
C ILE A 303 -0.77 -15.17 -3.48
N VAL A 304 0.28 -15.42 -2.71
CA VAL A 304 0.28 -15.34 -1.25
C VAL A 304 1.27 -14.27 -0.81
N GLY A 305 0.80 -13.31 -0.02
CA GLY A 305 1.62 -12.28 0.60
C GLY A 305 1.33 -12.15 2.10
N ARG A 306 2.29 -11.63 2.86
CA ARG A 306 2.18 -11.48 4.32
C ARG A 306 2.24 -10.01 4.73
N ARG A 307 1.08 -9.34 4.77
CA ARG A 307 0.97 -7.91 5.07
C ARG A 307 1.64 -7.61 6.43
N PRO A 308 2.61 -6.69 6.51
CA PRO A 308 3.31 -6.39 7.76
C PRO A 308 2.48 -5.41 8.59
N ALA A 309 1.72 -5.94 9.54
CA ALA A 309 0.84 -5.17 10.43
C ALA A 309 1.47 -5.01 11.81
N ARG A 310 0.97 -4.04 12.57
CA ARG A 310 1.44 -3.74 13.92
C ARG A 310 0.25 -3.45 14.83
N LYS A 311 0.28 -3.96 16.05
CA LYS A 311 -0.70 -3.60 17.09
C LYS A 311 -0.56 -2.11 17.40
N GLY A 312 -1.69 -1.41 17.51
CA GLY A 312 -1.69 0.07 17.58
C GLY A 312 -1.35 0.76 16.25
N GLY A 313 -1.34 0.03 15.13
CA GLY A 313 -1.10 0.56 13.78
C GLY A 313 0.34 1.00 13.52
N MET A 314 0.56 1.76 12.44
CA MET A 314 1.90 2.10 11.96
C MET A 314 2.76 2.81 13.00
N ARG A 315 4.01 2.37 13.15
CA ARG A 315 5.03 3.10 13.92
C ARG A 315 5.66 4.16 13.02
N ILE A 316 5.39 5.42 13.32
CA ILE A 316 5.92 6.60 12.63
C ILE A 316 6.47 7.57 13.67
N GLU A 317 7.74 7.42 14.00
CA GLU A 317 8.39 8.19 15.06
C GLU A 317 9.90 8.26 14.87
N LYS A 318 10.54 9.19 15.58
CA LYS A 318 11.99 9.38 15.61
C LYS A 318 12.51 8.90 16.96
N GLU A 319 13.47 8.00 16.92
CA GLU A 319 14.23 7.50 18.06
C GLU A 319 15.64 8.10 17.99
N ASP A 320 15.93 9.06 18.87
CA ASP A 320 17.23 9.70 18.96
C ASP A 320 18.27 8.76 19.58
N LEU A 321 19.46 8.74 19.00
CA LEU A 321 20.64 7.99 19.42
C LEU A 321 21.79 8.95 19.78
N ASP A 322 22.89 8.39 20.26
CA ASP A 322 24.09 9.16 20.57
C ASP A 322 24.67 9.90 19.35
N HIS A 323 25.43 10.97 19.62
CA HIS A 323 26.17 11.74 18.61
C HIS A 323 25.29 12.40 17.53
N GLY A 324 24.03 12.73 17.84
CA GLY A 324 23.12 13.38 16.91
C GLY A 324 22.70 12.47 15.76
N ARG A 325 22.65 11.17 16.03
CA ARG A 325 22.10 10.15 15.14
C ARG A 325 20.67 9.84 15.53
N ALA A 326 19.84 9.39 14.61
CA ALA A 326 18.50 8.93 14.92
C ALA A 326 18.01 7.86 13.94
N VAL A 327 17.16 6.96 14.43
CA VAL A 327 16.38 6.05 13.61
C VAL A 327 14.96 6.60 13.49
N ILE A 328 14.45 6.70 12.27
CA ILE A 328 13.08 7.11 12.00
C ILE A 328 12.31 5.88 11.53
N HIS A 329 11.35 5.44 12.33
CA HIS A 329 10.54 4.28 12.03
C HIS A 329 9.39 4.65 11.09
N ALA A 330 9.12 3.81 10.09
CA ALA A 330 8.01 3.95 9.15
C ALA A 330 7.57 2.56 8.64
N TYR A 331 6.99 1.75 9.53
CA TYR A 331 6.57 0.38 9.22
C TYR A 331 5.26 -0.01 9.93
N GLY A 332 4.75 -1.22 9.66
CA GLY A 332 3.50 -1.72 10.24
C GLY A 332 2.25 -1.29 9.48
N ALA A 333 2.35 -1.03 8.17
CA ALA A 333 1.26 -0.48 7.34
C ALA A 333 0.11 -1.46 7.05
N GLY A 334 0.25 -2.74 7.43
CA GLY A 334 -0.73 -3.77 7.15
C GLY A 334 -1.09 -3.82 5.67
N GLY A 335 -2.39 -3.77 5.36
CA GLY A 335 -2.90 -3.76 3.98
C GLY A 335 -2.88 -2.40 3.28
N ARG A 336 -2.47 -1.32 3.97
CA ARG A 336 -2.67 0.07 3.50
C ARG A 336 -1.38 0.75 3.02
N GLY A 337 -0.29 -0.01 2.84
CA GLY A 337 1.02 0.56 2.50
C GLY A 337 1.04 1.47 1.26
N TYR A 338 0.32 1.11 0.19
CA TYR A 338 0.20 1.94 -1.01
C TYR A 338 -0.71 3.15 -0.82
N GLU A 339 -1.82 2.98 -0.09
CA GLU A 339 -2.79 4.03 0.19
C GLU A 339 -2.17 5.16 1.03
N LEU A 340 -1.25 4.81 1.94
CA LEU A 340 -0.65 5.76 2.88
C LEU A 340 0.73 6.26 2.44
N SER A 341 1.29 5.74 1.34
CA SER A 341 2.73 5.78 1.07
C SER A 341 3.36 7.17 1.01
N TRP A 342 2.69 8.14 0.40
CA TRP A 342 3.23 9.49 0.26
C TRP A 342 2.92 10.37 1.47
N GLY A 343 1.81 10.12 2.17
CA GLY A 343 1.55 10.73 3.47
C GLY A 343 2.59 10.33 4.51
N VAL A 344 2.91 9.04 4.60
CA VAL A 344 3.98 8.50 5.45
C VAL A 344 5.34 9.10 5.08
N ALA A 345 5.67 9.15 3.78
CA ALA A 345 6.91 9.76 3.30
C ALA A 345 7.07 11.22 3.73
N HIS A 346 5.99 12.00 3.68
CA HIS A 346 5.99 13.39 4.14
C HIS A 346 6.20 13.49 5.66
N ALA A 347 5.52 12.65 6.45
CA ALA A 347 5.71 12.60 7.90
C ALA A 347 7.16 12.25 8.28
N VAL A 348 7.80 11.33 7.55
CA VAL A 348 9.24 11.03 7.74
C VAL A 348 10.10 12.25 7.45
N CYS A 349 9.84 12.99 6.36
CA CYS A 349 10.58 14.22 6.07
C CYS A 349 10.43 15.28 7.18
N GLU A 350 9.23 15.41 7.76
CA GLU A 350 9.00 16.29 8.91
C GLU A 350 9.81 15.85 10.13
N LEU A 351 9.91 14.54 10.40
CA LEU A 351 10.70 14.00 11.51
C LEU A 351 12.21 14.23 11.30
N VAL A 352 12.71 14.08 10.07
CA VAL A 352 14.11 14.43 9.71
C VAL A 352 14.39 15.92 9.93
N ALA A 353 13.41 16.79 9.63
CA ALA A 353 13.57 18.23 9.74
C ALA A 353 13.53 18.76 11.20
N ARG A 354 12.96 17.99 12.14
CA ARG A 354 12.92 18.32 13.57
C ARG A 354 14.29 18.09 14.20
N LYS A 355 14.95 19.20 14.58
CA LYS A 355 16.23 19.18 15.30
C LYS A 355 16.04 18.78 16.74
#